data_AF-A0A1B7V598-F1
#
_entry.id   AF-A0A1B7V598-F1
#
_cell.length_a   1.000
_cell.length_b   1.000
_cell.length_c   1.000
_cell.angle_alpha   90.00
_cell.angle_beta   90.00
_cell.angle_gamma   90.00
#
_symmetry.space_group_name_H-M   'P 1'
#
loop_
_entity.id
_entity.type
_entity.pdbx_description
1 polymer ?
#
loop_
_entity_poly.entity_id
_entity_poly.type
_entity_poly.pdbx_seq_one_letter_code
_entity_poly.pdbx_strand_id
1 'polypeptide(L)'
;MQLDHHSQVLVTSLNQSLAYQEIEVAIRSSLTVDDCVVIERQTEQGKPELVAYIVPSGLFAPEQLLSHLQTILPRELMPTVFVPISTIPLTDAI
;
A
#
# COMPACT_ATOMS: atom_id res chain seq x y z
N MET A 1 34.35 17.80 -8.51
CA MET A 1 33.22 17.12 -9.19
C MET A 1 32.34 16.55 -8.09
N GLN A 2 31.37 17.34 -7.64
CA GLN A 2 30.48 16.99 -6.53
C GLN A 2 29.15 16.66 -7.20
N LEU A 3 28.82 15.37 -7.33
CA LEU A 3 27.51 14.97 -7.87
C LEU A 3 26.42 15.30 -6.84
N ASP A 4 25.38 15.92 -7.35
CA ASP A 4 24.36 16.64 -6.61
C ASP A 4 23.41 15.67 -5.91
N HIS A 5 23.31 15.77 -4.58
CA HIS A 5 22.40 14.96 -3.75
C HIS A 5 20.90 15.15 -4.13
N HIS A 6 20.58 16.22 -4.86
CA HIS A 6 19.22 16.57 -5.28
C HIS A 6 18.64 15.66 -6.36
N SER A 7 19.46 14.98 -7.16
CA SER A 7 18.96 14.07 -8.20
C SER A 7 18.59 12.68 -7.66
N GLN A 8 19.09 12.27 -6.48
CA GLN A 8 18.79 10.95 -5.91
C GLN A 8 17.41 10.91 -5.23
N VAL A 9 16.95 12.02 -4.64
CA VAL A 9 15.68 12.07 -3.91
C VAL A 9 14.47 11.86 -4.84
N LEU A 10 14.52 12.43 -6.05
CA LEU A 10 13.43 12.32 -7.03
C LEU A 10 13.27 10.88 -7.55
N VAL A 11 14.36 10.15 -7.77
CA VAL A 11 14.33 8.79 -8.32
C VAL A 11 13.86 7.78 -7.27
N THR A 12 14.22 7.97 -5.99
CA THR A 12 13.77 7.09 -4.90
C THR A 12 12.26 7.23 -4.64
N SER A 13 11.74 8.45 -4.65
CA SER A 13 10.31 8.73 -4.47
C SER A 13 9.44 8.16 -5.60
N LEU A 14 9.93 8.20 -6.85
CA LEU A 14 9.25 7.61 -8.00
C LEU A 14 9.16 6.08 -7.90
N ASN A 15 10.19 5.40 -7.39
CA ASN A 15 10.15 3.94 -7.21
C ASN A 15 9.17 3.51 -6.10
N GLN A 16 9.05 4.28 -5.03
CA GLN A 16 8.13 3.96 -3.92
C GLN A 16 6.65 4.08 -4.32
N SER A 17 6.31 5.09 -5.13
CA SER A 17 4.94 5.24 -5.64
C SER A 17 4.50 4.04 -6.49
N LEU A 18 5.41 3.50 -7.33
CA LEU A 18 5.15 2.28 -8.08
C LEU A 18 4.92 1.07 -7.18
N ALA A 19 5.72 0.93 -6.11
CA ALA A 19 5.58 -0.19 -5.19
C ALA A 19 4.21 -0.19 -4.47
N TYR A 20 3.70 0.98 -4.07
CA TYR A 20 2.37 1.08 -3.47
C TYR A 20 1.27 0.69 -4.45
N GLN A 21 1.38 1.15 -5.69
CA GLN A 21 0.45 0.76 -6.76
C GLN A 21 0.46 -0.74 -7.04
N GLU A 22 1.63 -1.39 -6.99
CA GLU A 22 1.75 -2.85 -7.15
C GLU A 22 1.04 -3.60 -6.01
N ILE A 23 1.24 -3.16 -4.77
CA ILE A 23 0.56 -3.74 -3.61
C ILE A 23 -0.96 -3.57 -3.73
N GLU A 24 -1.43 -2.39 -4.12
CA GLU A 24 -2.86 -2.13 -4.30
C GLU A 24 -3.48 -2.98 -5.41
N VAL A 25 -2.78 -3.17 -6.52
CA VAL A 25 -3.22 -4.06 -7.60
C VAL A 25 -3.31 -5.51 -7.10
N ALA A 26 -2.33 -5.98 -6.33
CA ALA A 26 -2.36 -7.30 -5.74
C ALA A 26 -3.54 -7.46 -4.76
N ILE A 27 -3.83 -6.45 -3.93
CA ILE A 27 -4.97 -6.46 -3.01
C ILE A 27 -6.31 -6.47 -3.78
N ARG A 28 -6.48 -5.60 -4.78
CA ARG A 28 -7.69 -5.54 -5.63
C ARG A 28 -7.89 -6.79 -6.49
N SER A 29 -6.86 -7.62 -6.67
CA SER A 29 -7.01 -8.92 -7.36
C SER A 29 -7.75 -9.97 -6.52
N SER A 30 -7.90 -9.74 -5.21
CA SER A 30 -8.68 -10.62 -4.34
C SER A 30 -10.18 -10.40 -4.53
N LEU A 31 -10.96 -11.48 -4.56
CA LEU A 31 -12.43 -11.42 -4.62
C LEU A 31 -13.07 -10.84 -3.34
N THR A 32 -12.30 -10.72 -2.26
CA THR A 32 -12.78 -10.23 -0.95
C THR A 32 -12.65 -8.71 -0.78
N VAL A 33 -12.15 -8.00 -1.79
CA VAL A 33 -11.86 -6.56 -1.74
C VAL A 33 -12.46 -5.88 -2.97
N ASP A 34 -13.27 -4.83 -2.75
CA ASP A 34 -13.80 -3.99 -3.83
C ASP A 34 -12.78 -2.90 -4.22
N ASP A 35 -12.15 -2.26 -3.23
CA ASP A 35 -11.15 -1.23 -3.46
C ASP A 35 -10.13 -1.17 -2.32
N CYS A 36 -8.97 -0.56 -2.58
CA CYS A 36 -7.97 -0.33 -1.56
C CYS A 36 -7.03 0.83 -1.91
N VAL A 37 -6.44 1.43 -0.88
CA VAL A 37 -5.31 2.35 -1.02
C VAL A 37 -4.22 1.99 -0.01
N VAL A 38 -2.97 2.06 -0.43
CA VAL A 38 -1.82 1.79 0.45
C VAL A 38 -1.05 3.07 0.68
N ILE A 39 -0.83 3.41 1.94
CA ILE A 39 -0.03 4.57 2.32
C ILE A 39 1.09 4.17 3.25
N GLU A 40 2.23 4.85 3.10
CA GLU A 40 3.30 4.80 4.08
C GLU A 40 2.98 5.77 5.23
N ARG A 41 2.90 5.25 6.44
CA ARG A 41 2.71 6.03 7.66
C ARG A 41 4.03 6.08 8.43
N GLN A 42 4.50 7.29 8.73
CA GLN A 42 5.62 7.48 9.65
C GLN A 42 5.15 7.16 11.07
N THR A 43 5.84 6.23 11.73
CA THR A 43 5.56 5.89 13.14
C THR A 43 6.44 6.75 14.06
N GLU A 44 6.00 6.94 15.31
CA GLU A 44 6.79 7.63 16.34
C GLU A 44 8.14 6.94 16.61
N GLN A 45 8.24 5.64 16.27
CA GLN A 45 9.44 4.82 16.43
C GLN A 45 10.44 4.96 15.27
N GLY A 46 10.16 5.84 14.29
CA GLY A 46 11.06 6.16 13.18
C GLY A 46 11.17 5.07 12.10
N LYS A 47 10.35 4.02 12.17
CA LYS A 47 10.20 3.04 11.08
C LYS A 47 8.91 3.34 10.32
N PRO A 48 8.95 3.66 9.02
CA PRO A 48 7.74 3.74 8.23
C PRO A 48 7.05 2.38 8.22
N GLU A 49 5.73 2.40 8.23
CA GLU A 49 4.91 1.21 8.10
C GLU A 49 3.91 1.38 6.96
N LEU A 50 3.60 0.28 6.27
CA LEU A 50 2.63 0.29 5.18
C LEU A 50 1.25 -0.04 5.74
N VAL A 51 0.32 0.90 5.59
CA VAL A 51 -1.07 0.78 6.01
C VAL A 51 -1.93 0.62 4.77
N ALA A 52 -2.62 -0.50 4.66
CA ALA A 52 -3.59 -0.79 3.62
C ALA A 52 -5.01 -0.49 4.12
N TYR A 53 -5.64 0.52 3.55
CA TYR A 53 -7.06 0.79 3.76
C TYR A 53 -7.87 0.03 2.72
N ILE A 54 -8.83 -0.76 3.19
CA ILE A 54 -9.54 -1.73 2.35
C ILE A 54 -11.03 -1.49 2.43
N VAL A 55 -11.68 -1.44 1.27
CA VAL A 55 -13.14 -1.55 1.13
C VAL A 55 -13.46 -3.02 0.85
N PRO A 56 -13.99 -3.77 1.84
CA PRO A 56 -14.30 -5.17 1.64
C PRO A 56 -15.57 -5.36 0.80
N SER A 57 -15.57 -6.36 -0.08
CA SER A 57 -16.73 -6.73 -0.91
C SER A 57 -17.84 -7.48 -0.15
N GLY A 58 -17.63 -7.72 1.15
CA GLY A 58 -18.53 -8.48 2.01
C GLY A 58 -17.90 -8.78 3.37
N LEU A 59 -17.97 -10.05 3.80
CA LEU A 59 -17.28 -10.49 5.02
C LEU A 59 -15.77 -10.42 4.82
N PHE A 60 -15.12 -9.49 5.52
CA PHE A 60 -13.67 -9.31 5.45
C PHE A 60 -12.94 -10.33 6.34
N ALA A 61 -12.10 -11.16 5.71
CA ALA A 61 -11.21 -12.11 6.38
C ALA A 61 -9.75 -11.74 6.09
N PRO A 62 -9.07 -11.02 7.00
CA PRO A 62 -7.68 -10.57 6.80
C PRO A 62 -6.71 -11.72 6.50
N GLU A 63 -6.92 -12.90 7.09
CA GLU A 63 -6.06 -14.07 6.92
C GLU A 63 -6.12 -14.64 5.50
N GLN A 64 -7.30 -14.59 4.87
CA GLN A 64 -7.49 -15.02 3.48
C GLN A 64 -6.78 -14.06 2.52
N LEU A 65 -6.93 -12.76 2.75
CA LEU A 65 -6.24 -11.74 1.97
C LEU A 65 -4.71 -11.88 2.13
N LEU A 66 -4.22 -12.02 3.37
CA LEU A 66 -2.81 -12.23 3.66
C LEU A 66 -2.25 -13.46 2.94
N SER A 67 -2.98 -14.58 2.97
CA SER A 67 -2.58 -15.81 2.28
C SER A 67 -2.50 -15.63 0.78
N HIS A 68 -3.47 -14.92 0.18
CA HIS A 68 -3.48 -14.57 -1.24
C HIS A 68 -2.26 -13.71 -1.61
N LEU A 69 -2.05 -12.63 -0.87
CA LEU A 69 -0.93 -11.71 -1.11
C LEU A 69 0.43 -12.39 -1.00
N GLN A 70 0.60 -13.36 -0.09
CA GLN A 70 1.87 -14.07 0.10
C GLN A 70 2.30 -14.89 -1.12
N THR A 71 1.37 -15.18 -2.03
CA THR A 71 1.66 -15.87 -3.30
C THR A 71 2.08 -14.92 -4.43
N ILE A 72 1.85 -13.62 -4.25
CA ILE A 72 2.03 -12.59 -5.29
C ILE A 72 3.17 -11.65 -4.92
N LEU A 73 3.20 -11.18 -3.67
CA LEU A 73 4.12 -10.15 -3.21
C LEU A 73 5.27 -10.74 -2.38
N PRO A 74 6.48 -10.19 -2.52
CA PRO A 74 7.58 -10.47 -1.61
C PRO A 74 7.25 -9.95 -0.20
N ARG A 75 7.89 -10.54 0.81
CA ARG A 75 7.60 -10.24 2.22
C ARG A 75 7.88 -8.78 2.57
N GLU A 76 8.81 -8.13 1.90
CA GLU A 76 9.21 -6.74 2.12
C GLU A 76 8.16 -5.73 1.66
N LEU A 77 7.26 -6.11 0.74
CA LEU A 77 6.16 -5.27 0.25
C LEU A 77 4.84 -5.53 0.98
N MET A 78 4.84 -6.40 1.99
CA MET A 78 3.63 -6.73 2.74
C MET A 78 3.20 -5.57 3.64
N PRO A 79 1.95 -5.10 3.52
CA PRO A 79 1.38 -4.20 4.53
C PRO A 79 1.43 -4.83 5.91
N THR A 80 1.84 -4.04 6.90
CA THR A 80 1.87 -4.46 8.31
C THR A 80 0.52 -4.25 8.99
N VAL A 81 -0.31 -3.36 8.44
CA VAL A 81 -1.61 -2.99 8.99
C VAL A 81 -2.66 -3.00 7.89
N PHE A 82 -3.77 -3.70 8.16
CA PHE A 82 -4.95 -3.73 7.29
C PHE A 82 -6.12 -3.08 8.03
N VAL A 83 -6.66 -2.01 7.47
CA VAL A 83 -7.75 -1.23 8.06
C VAL A 83 -8.98 -1.33 7.16
N PRO A 84 -9.99 -2.14 7.51
CA PRO A 84 -11.25 -2.15 6.78
C PRO A 84 -11.98 -0.82 6.99
N ILE A 85 -12.44 -0.22 5.90
CA ILE A 85 -13.21 1.03 5.87
C ILE A 85 -14.43 0.87 4.95
N SER A 86 -15.42 1.73 5.12
CA SER A 86 -16.66 1.65 4.36
C SER A 86 -16.48 2.09 2.90
N THR A 87 -15.73 3.16 2.68
CA THR A 87 -15.47 3.75 1.36
C THR A 87 -14.15 4.54 1.38
N ILE A 88 -13.47 4.62 0.24
CA ILE A 88 -12.35 5.55 0.04
C ILE A 88 -12.92 6.87 -0.47
N PRO A 89 -12.66 8.01 0.21
CA PRO A 89 -13.15 9.29 -0.25
C PRO A 89 -12.41 9.70 -1.54
N LEU A 90 -13.16 10.00 -2.60
CA LEU A 90 -12.65 10.68 -3.77
C LEU A 90 -12.59 12.17 -3.45
N THR A 91 -11.40 12.72 -3.23
CA THR A 91 -11.23 14.17 -3.30
C THR A 91 -11.20 14.57 -4.77
N ASP A 92 -12.18 15.35 -5.22
CA ASP A 92 -12.03 16.10 -6.47
C ASP A 92 -10.74 16.91 -6.37
N ALA A 93 -9.82 16.69 -7.31
CA ALA A 93 -8.64 17.53 -7.44
C ALA A 93 -9.11 18.90 -7.94
N ILE A 94 -9.27 19.86 -7.01
CA ILE A 94 -9.57 21.27 -7.32
C ILE A 94 -8.29 21.99 -7.72
#